data_AF-A0A7C1IDA9-F1
#
_entry.id   AF-A0A7C1IDA9-F1
#
_cell.length_a   1.000
_cell.length_b   1.000
_cell.length_c   1.000
_cell.angle_alpha   90.00
_cell.angle_beta   90.00
_cell.angle_gamma   90.00
#
_symmetry.space_group_name_H-M   'P 1'
#
loop_
_entity.id
_entity.type
_entity.pdbx_description
1 polymer ?
#
loop_
_entity_poly.entity_id
_entity_poly.type
_entity_poly.pdbx_seq_one_letter_code
_entity_poly.pdbx_strand_id
1 'polypeptide(L)' 'MPAQLIEQKGNTIKVQFTFELTGQMLRDEVALQDVLNEAGQAAMGPMLKQFDTQGEPIRVNGVKHTVKAYAPPDL' A
#
# COMPACT_ATOMS: atom_id res chain seq x y z
N MET A 1 10.51 12.78 -0.71
CA MET A 1 9.25 12.02 -0.85
C MET A 1 8.23 12.90 -1.53
N PRO A 2 8.24 12.95 -2.87
CA PRO A 2 7.28 13.69 -3.68
C PRO A 2 5.85 13.20 -3.54
N ALA A 3 5.60 11.94 -3.11
CA ALA A 3 4.26 11.41 -2.89
C ALA A 3 3.95 11.15 -1.41
N GLN A 4 2.75 11.54 -0.97
CA GLN A 4 2.28 11.38 0.42
C GLN A 4 0.80 10.98 0.44
N LEU A 5 0.45 10.06 1.34
CA LEU A 5 -0.95 9.72 1.63
C LEU A 5 -1.55 10.83 2.49
N ILE A 6 -2.51 11.57 1.94
CA ILE A 6 -3.13 12.72 2.61
C ILE A 6 -4.46 12.38 3.27
N GLU A 7 -5.14 11.33 2.82
CA GLU A 7 -6.42 10.92 3.37
C GLU A 7 -6.67 9.42 3.10
N GLN A 8 -7.20 8.72 4.11
CA GLN A 8 -7.77 7.39 3.96
C GLN A 8 -9.15 7.38 4.63
N LYS A 9 -10.21 7.21 3.84
CA LYS A 9 -11.60 7.11 4.29
C LYS A 9 -12.19 5.79 3.81
N GLY A 10 -12.29 4.82 4.73
CA GLY A 10 -12.73 3.46 4.40
C GLY A 10 -11.86 2.84 3.31
N ASN A 11 -12.48 2.57 2.16
CA ASN A 11 -11.84 1.97 0.98
C ASN A 11 -11.28 2.99 -0.01
N THR A 12 -11.36 4.29 0.30
CA THR A 12 -10.84 5.35 -0.55
C THR A 12 -9.57 5.93 0.05
N ILE A 13 -8.51 5.92 -0.75
CA ILE A 13 -7.23 6.57 -0.43
C ILE A 13 -6.99 7.74 -1.37
N LYS A 14 -6.40 8.82 -0.85
CA LYS A 14 -5.91 9.94 -1.64
C LYS A 14 -4.42 10.08 -1.41
N VAL A 15 -3.67 9.90 -2.48
CA VAL A 15 -2.23 10.15 -2.51
C VAL A 15 -2.00 11.41 -3.31
N GLN A 16 -1.36 12.39 -2.68
CA GLN A 16 -0.94 13.62 -3.34
C GLN A 16 0.53 13.50 -3.69
N PHE A 17 0.88 13.94 -4.90
CA PHE A 17 2.28 14.06 -5.27
C PHE A 17 2.56 15.37 -5.98
N THR A 18 3.82 15.81 -5.88
CA THR A 18 4.32 17.02 -6.51
C THR A 18 5.59 16.67 -7.28
N PHE A 19 5.71 17.18 -8.51
CA PHE A 19 6.94 17.11 -9.29
C PHE A 19 7.12 18.40 -10.10
N GLU A 20 8.35 18.68 -10.50
CA GLU A 20 8.71 19.91 -11.22
C GLU A 20 8.86 19.63 -12.70
N LEU A 21 8.39 20.56 -13.54
CA LEU A 21 8.57 20.51 -14.98
C LEU A 21 9.88 21.18 -15.36
N THR A 22 10.77 20.44 -16.03
CA THR A 22 12.06 20.94 -16.50
C THR A 22 12.00 21.52 -17.91
N GLY A 23 10.89 21.30 -18.62
CA GLY A 23 10.70 21.73 -20.01
C GLY A 23 11.33 20.79 -21.04
N GLN A 24 11.81 19.62 -20.60
CA GLN A 24 12.43 18.62 -21.44
C GLN A 24 11.56 17.37 -21.44
N MET A 25 10.83 17.16 -22.54
CA MET A 25 9.79 16.13 -22.66
C MET A 25 10.19 14.76 -22.08
N LEU A 26 11.32 14.19 -22.53
CA LEU A 26 11.77 12.87 -22.08
C LEU A 26 12.17 12.82 -20.60
N ARG A 27 12.76 13.89 -20.07
CA ARG A 27 13.15 13.94 -18.65
C ARG A 27 11.93 14.12 -17.75
N ASP A 28 10.99 14.96 -18.17
CA ASP A 28 9.75 15.20 -17.46
C ASP A 28 8.88 13.93 -17.44
N GLU A 29 8.88 13.14 -18.52
CA GLU A 29 8.20 11.84 -18.57
C GLU A 29 8.78 10.84 -17.56
N VAL A 30 10.11 10.68 -17.52
CA VAL A 30 10.77 9.78 -16.57
C VAL A 30 10.52 10.22 -15.12
N ALA A 31 10.66 11.52 -14.85
CA ALA A 31 10.40 12.07 -13.51
C ALA A 31 8.94 11.84 -13.07
N LEU A 32 7.98 11.99 -13.98
CA LEU A 32 6.57 11.69 -13.69
C LEU A 32 6.37 10.20 -13.37
N GLN A 33 6.97 9.30 -14.15
CA GLN A 33 6.86 7.85 -13.91
C GLN A 33 7.43 7.46 -12.55
N ASP A 34 8.58 8.01 -12.17
CA ASP A 34 9.21 7.75 -10.87
C ASP A 34 8.31 8.19 -9.71
N VAL A 35 7.73 9.39 -9.80
CA VAL A 35 6.84 9.91 -8.76
C VAL A 35 5.54 9.11 -8.66
N LEU A 36 5.01 8.63 -9.78
CA LEU A 36 3.85 7.75 -9.79
C LEU A 36 4.15 6.38 -9.15
N ASN A 37 5.35 5.83 -9.39
CA ASN A 37 5.78 4.60 -8.74
C ASN A 37 5.87 4.77 -7.22
N GLU A 38 6.42 5.88 -6.74
CA GLU A 38 6.44 6.21 -5.31
C GLU A 38 5.02 6.37 -4.74
N ALA A 39 4.12 7.05 -5.46
CA ALA A 39 2.73 7.20 -5.05
C ALA A 39 2.01 5.84 -4.96
N GLY A 40 2.26 4.95 -5.93
CA GLY A 40 1.78 3.57 -5.91
C GLY A 40 2.30 2.80 -4.71
N GLN A 41 3.58 2.92 -4.39
CA GLN A 41 4.17 2.29 -3.20
C GLN A 41 3.52 2.79 -1.90
N ALA A 42 3.28 4.10 -1.78
CA ALA A 42 2.59 4.68 -0.62
C ALA A 42 1.13 4.17 -0.50
N ALA A 43 0.44 3.99 -1.63
CA ALA A 43 -0.92 3.44 -1.69
C ALA A 43 -0.97 1.94 -1.31
N MET A 44 0.07 1.18 -1.64
CA MET A 44 0.12 -0.27 -1.39
C MET A 44 0.12 -0.62 0.10
N GLY A 45 0.72 0.19 0.96
CA GLY A 45 0.74 -0.08 2.42
C GLY A 45 -0.68 -0.24 3.01
N PRO A 46 -1.55 0.77 2.90
CA PRO A 46 -2.95 0.68 3.32
C PRO A 46 -3.75 -0.41 2.61
N MET A 47 -3.51 -0.65 1.31
CA MET A 47 -4.18 -1.71 0.56
C MET A 47 -3.83 -3.10 1.11
N LEU A 48 -2.55 -3.38 1.33
CA LEU A 48 -2.11 -4.63 1.94
C LEU A 48 -2.68 -4.79 3.35
N LYS A 49 -2.81 -3.71 4.12
CA LYS A 49 -3.45 -3.72 5.44
C LYS A 49 -4.94 -4.07 5.41
N GLN A 50 -5.65 -3.83 4.30
CA GLN A 50 -7.04 -4.29 4.14
C GLN A 50 -7.12 -5.81 3.89
N PHE A 51 -6.11 -6.38 3.25
CA PHE A 51 -5.99 -7.82 3.01
C PHE A 51 -5.30 -8.57 4.16
N ASP A 52 -4.57 -7.85 5.01
CA ASP A 52 -4.06 -8.34 6.28
C ASP A 52 -5.26 -8.66 7.18
N THR A 53 -5.69 -9.92 7.12
CA THR A 53 -6.75 -10.45 7.96
C THR A 53 -6.38 -10.14 9.41
N GLN A 54 -7.30 -9.53 10.16
CA GLN A 54 -7.15 -9.15 11.58
C GLN A 54 -6.98 -10.36 12.54
N GLY A 55 -6.38 -11.46 12.08
CA GLY A 55 -6.37 -12.74 12.77
C GLY A 55 -7.76 -13.34 12.94
N GLU A 56 -8.76 -12.85 12.18
CA GLU A 56 -10.11 -13.40 12.24
C GLU A 56 -10.04 -14.88 11.87
N PRO A 57 -10.52 -15.76 12.74
CA PRO A 57 -10.39 -17.18 12.53
C PRO A 57 -11.15 -17.59 11.29
N ILE A 58 -10.48 -18.33 10.42
CA ILE A 58 -11.13 -18.93 9.25
C ILE A 58 -12.21 -19.87 9.77
N ARG A 59 -13.47 -19.64 9.38
CA ARG A 59 -14.60 -20.51 9.74
C ARG A 59 -14.94 -21.40 8.55
N VAL A 60 -14.67 -22.70 8.66
CA VAL A 60 -15.07 -23.70 7.65
C VAL A 60 -16.15 -24.57 8.27
N ASN A 61 -17.33 -24.66 7.64
CA ASN A 61 -18.47 -25.44 8.14
C ASN A 61 -18.84 -25.16 9.61
N GLY A 62 -18.71 -23.91 10.06
CA GLY A 62 -18.98 -23.51 11.45
C GLY A 62 -17.86 -23.80 12.44
N VAL A 63 -16.76 -24.44 12.03
CA VAL A 63 -15.59 -24.72 12.87
C VAL A 63 -14.59 -23.56 12.78
N LYS A 64 -14.22 -23.03 13.95
CA LYS A 64 -13.24 -21.94 14.10
C LYS A 64 -11.81 -22.49 13.98
N HIS A 65 -11.11 -22.12 12.92
CA HIS A 65 -9.69 -22.44 12.74
C HIS A 65 -8.83 -21.22 13.14
N THR A 66 -7.98 -21.38 14.15
CA THR A 66 -6.97 -20.39 14.57
C THR A 66 -5.57 -20.98 14.40
N VAL A 67 -4.60 -20.16 13.98
CA VAL A 67 -3.19 -20.54 14.02
C VAL A 67 -2.78 -20.83 15.47
N LYS A 68 -2.08 -21.96 15.67
CA LYS A 68 -1.58 -22.40 16.98
C LYS A 68 -0.25 -21.70 17.27
N ALA A 69 -0.34 -20.48 17.80
CA ALA A 69 0.77 -19.59 18.11
C ALA A 69 1.64 -19.16 16.91
N TYR A 70 2.08 -17.91 16.95
CA TYR A 70 3.09 -17.37 16.03
C TYR A 70 4.37 -18.19 16.17
N ALA A 71 4.72 -18.97 15.16
CA ALA A 71 6.05 -19.57 15.08
C ALA A 71 7.03 -18.41 14.75
N PRO A 72 8.01 -18.10 15.61
CA PRO A 72 9.04 -17.17 15.24
C PRO A 72 9.75 -17.71 13.99
N PRO A 73 10.19 -16.83 13.07
CA PRO A 73 11.07 -17.27 11.99
C PRO A 73 12.31 -17.90 12.62
N ASP A 74 12.64 -19.13 12.21
CA ASP A 74 13.88 -19.79 12.60
C ASP A 74 15.06 -18.87 12.20
N LEU A 75 15.87 -18.53 13.20
CA LEU A 75 17.09 -17.71 13.12
C LEU A 75 18.21 -18.42 12.34
#